data_AF-R6DEI3-F1
#
_entry.id   AF-R6DEI3-F1
#
_cell.length_a   1.000
_cell.length_b   1.000
_cell.length_c   1.000
_cell.angle_alpha   90.00
_cell.angle_beta   90.00
_cell.angle_gamma   90.00
#
_symmetry.space_group_name_H-M   'P 1'
#
loop_
_entity.id
_entity.type
_entity.pdbx_description
1 polymer ?
#
loop_
_entity_poly.entity_id
_entity_poly.type
_entity_poly.pdbx_seq_one_letter_code
_entity_poly.pdbx_strand_id
1 'polypeptide(L)' 'MSRSRRNFSAEFKTNLVLQLLKGEKELNVLAVENDIQPNLLRNWKKEFLANASLAFDNK' A
#
# COMPACT_ATOMS: atom_id res chain seq x y z
N MET A 1 18.51 17.27 -10.07
CA MET A 1 17.07 16.99 -10.23
C MET A 1 16.55 16.34 -8.95
N SER A 2 16.02 17.12 -8.00
CA SER A 2 15.37 16.56 -6.81
C SER A 2 14.09 15.83 -7.24
N ARG A 3 14.06 14.50 -7.13
CA ARG A 3 12.81 13.75 -7.31
C ARG A 3 11.84 14.23 -6.24
N SER A 4 10.83 14.99 -6.64
CA SER A 4 9.75 15.40 -5.74
C SER A 4 9.16 14.13 -5.13
N ARG A 5 9.12 14.06 -3.79
CA ARG A 5 8.52 12.91 -3.10
C ARG A 5 7.03 12.94 -3.39
N ARG A 6 6.56 11.98 -4.19
CA ARG A 6 5.13 11.78 -4.45
C ARG A 6 4.51 11.32 -3.12
N ASN A 7 3.69 12.19 -2.52
CA ASN A 7 2.96 11.87 -1.30
C ASN A 7 1.66 11.17 -1.68
N PHE A 8 1.46 9.96 -1.15
CA PHE A 8 0.22 9.21 -1.31
C PHE A 8 -0.62 9.36 -0.04
N SER A 9 -1.92 9.62 -0.21
CA SER A 9 -2.86 9.68 0.91
C SER A 9 -2.95 8.32 1.61
N ALA A 10 -3.31 8.33 2.89
CA ALA A 10 -3.52 7.10 3.65
C ALA A 10 -4.59 6.22 2.97
N GLU A 11 -5.69 6.82 2.53
CA GLU A 11 -6.78 6.16 1.80
C GLU A 11 -6.32 5.49 0.50
N PHE A 12 -5.44 6.15 -0.27
CA PHE A 12 -4.89 5.55 -1.48
C PHE A 12 -4.06 4.31 -1.15
N LYS A 13 -3.16 4.41 -0.15
CA LYS A 13 -2.32 3.29 0.29
C LYS A 13 -3.17 2.12 0.79
N THR A 14 -4.20 2.39 1.59
CA THR A 14 -5.07 1.33 2.13
C THR A 14 -5.85 0.65 1.02
N ASN A 15 -6.45 1.38 0.07
CA ASN A 15 -7.16 0.77 -1.06
C ASN A 15 -6.26 -0.17 -1.88
N LEU A 16 -5.03 0.26 -2.15
CA LEU A 16 -4.05 -0.52 -2.91
C LEU A 16 -3.62 -1.80 -2.16
N VAL A 17 -3.34 -1.68 -0.85
CA VAL A 17 -3.02 -2.85 -0.02
C VAL A 17 -4.21 -3.80 0.09
N LEU A 18 -5.44 -3.29 0.20
CA LEU A 18 -6.66 -4.11 0.25
C LEU A 18 -6.87 -4.88 -1.07
N GLN A 19 -6.73 -4.22 -2.23
CA GLN A 19 -6.79 -4.90 -3.53
C GLN A 19 -5.74 -6.00 -3.65
N LEU A 20 -4.52 -5.73 -3.18
CA LEU A 20 -3.44 -6.72 -3.11
C LEU A 20 -3.77 -7.90 -2.19
N LEU A 21 -4.41 -7.65 -1.04
CA LEU A 21 -4.80 -8.69 -0.08
C LEU A 21 -6.00 -9.53 -0.57
N LYS A 22 -6.91 -8.93 -1.35
CA LYS A 22 -8.00 -9.65 -2.01
C LYS A 22 -7.50 -10.64 -3.07
N GLY A 23 -6.26 -10.48 -3.54
CA GLY A 23 -5.70 -11.33 -4.59
C GLY A 23 -6.25 -11.05 -5.98
N GLU A 24 -6.89 -9.89 -6.19
CA GLU A 24 -7.45 -9.50 -7.50
C GLU A 24 -6.34 -9.32 -8.54
N LYS A 25 -5.17 -8.84 -8.12
CA LYS A 25 -4.00 -8.60 -8.99
C LYS A 25 -2.70 -8.90 -8.26
N GLU A 26 -1.68 -9.26 -9.02
CA GLU A 26 -0.33 -9.39 -8.51
C GLU A 26 0.25 -8.02 -8.12
N LEU A 27 1.12 -8.02 -7.10
CA LEU A 27 1.81 -6.82 -6.60
C LEU A 27 2.46 -6.02 -7.72
N ASN A 28 3.14 -6.71 -8.65
CA ASN A 28 3.84 -6.06 -9.76
C ASN A 28 2.88 -5.39 -10.74
N VAL A 29 1.76 -6.04 -11.06
CA VAL A 29 0.73 -5.49 -11.95
C VAL A 29 0.09 -4.26 -11.30
N LEU A 30 -0.34 -4.38 -10.05
CA LEU A 30 -0.95 -3.29 -9.30
C LEU A 30 0.00 -2.09 -9.15
N ALA A 31 1.29 -2.36 -8.97
CA ALA A 31 2.30 -1.33 -8.88
C ALA A 31 2.48 -0.58 -10.19
N VAL A 32 2.56 -1.29 -11.33
CA VAL A 32 2.69 -0.68 -12.65
C VAL A 32 1.44 0.10 -13.04
N GLU A 33 0.25 -0.44 -12.81
CA GLU A 33 -1.03 0.23 -13.13
C GLU A 33 -1.20 1.56 -12.38
N ASN A 34 -0.69 1.64 -11.15
CA ASN A 34 -0.80 2.82 -10.30
C ASN A 34 0.45 3.71 -10.35
N ASP A 35 1.40 3.43 -11.24
CA ASP A 35 2.67 4.15 -11.38
C ASP A 35 3.43 4.29 -10.04
N ILE A 36 3.44 3.20 -9.27
CA ILE A 36 4.16 3.09 -8.01
C ILE A 36 5.26 2.03 -8.10
N GLN A 37 6.29 2.18 -7.28
CA GLN A 37 7.34 1.19 -7.20
C GLN A 37 6.85 -0.07 -6.45
N PRO A 38 7.11 -1.29 -6.97
CA PRO A 38 6.74 -2.54 -6.28
C PRO A 38 7.29 -2.63 -4.84
N ASN A 39 8.52 -2.14 -4.62
CA ASN A 39 9.12 -2.07 -3.28
C ASN A 39 8.33 -1.19 -2.31
N LEU A 40 7.72 -0.10 -2.80
CA LEU A 40 6.91 0.81 -1.99
C LEU A 40 5.61 0.14 -1.57
N LEU A 41 4.94 -0.56 -2.49
CA LEU A 41 3.73 -1.34 -2.21
C LEU A 41 4.00 -2.48 -1.22
N ARG A 42 5.17 -3.14 -1.34
CA ARG A 42 5.58 -4.16 -0.36
C ARG A 42 5.74 -3.57 1.05
N ASN A 43 6.33 -2.38 1.15
CA ASN A 43 6.48 -1.69 2.43
C ASN A 43 5.12 -1.29 3.02
N TRP A 44 4.21 -0.73 2.22
CA TRP A 44 2.86 -0.39 2.68
C TRP A 44 2.07 -1.61 3.13
N LYS A 45 2.18 -2.75 2.43
CA LYS A 45 1.57 -4.01 2.88
C LYS A 45 2.07 -4.39 4.27
N LYS A 46 3.37 -4.29 4.51
CA LYS A 46 3.97 -4.60 5.81
C LYS A 46 3.49 -3.64 6.91
N GLU A 47 3.50 -2.33 6.63
CA GLU A 47 3.01 -1.30 7.56
C GLU A 47 1.53 -1.48 7.88
N PHE A 48 0.70 -1.76 6.86
CA PHE A 48 -0.71 -2.02 7.04
C PHE A 48 -0.97 -3.23 7.92
N LEU A 49 -0.31 -4.36 7.66
CA LEU A 49 -0.49 -5.58 8.49
C LEU A 49 0.02 -5.39 9.92
N ALA A 50 1.09 -4.62 10.12
CA ALA A 50 1.61 -4.31 11.46
C ALA A 50 0.65 -3.41 12.27
N ASN A 51 -0.01 -2.46 11.60
CA ASN A 51 -0.97 -1.55 12.22
C ASN A 51 -2.40 -2.08 12.22
N ALA A 52 -2.72 -3.11 11.42
CA ALA A 52 -4.06 -3.66 11.30
C ALA A 52 -4.60 -4.19 12.63
N SER A 53 -3.75 -4.77 13.47
CA SER A 53 -4.15 -5.21 14.81
C SER A 53 -4.60 -4.05 15.69
N LEU A 54 -3.98 -2.87 15.57
CA LEU A 54 -4.35 -1.67 16.32
C LEU A 54 -5.76 -1.18 15.97
N ALA A 55 -6.23 -1.43 14.74
CA ALA A 55 -7.60 -1.08 14.34
C ALA A 55 -8.68 -1.87 15.11
N PHE A 56 -8.32 -3.05 15.63
CA PHE A 56 -9.20 -3.88 16.45
C PHE A 56 -8.95 -3.74 17.96
N ASP A 57 -7.82 -3.16 18.36
CA ASP A 57 -7.41 -2.94 19.75
C ASP A 57 -8.07 -1.68 20.38
N ASN A 58 -9.26 -1.32 19.91
CA ASN A 58 -10.07 -0.25 20.48
C ASN A 58 -10.63 -0.72 21.83
N LYS A 59 -9.91 -0.37 22.89
CA LYS A 59 -10.35 -0.47 24.28
C LYS A 59 -11.32 0.65 24.65
#